data_AF-A0A9X3SK97-F1
#
_entry.id   AF-A0A9X3SK97-F1
#
_cell.length_a   1.000
_cell.length_b   1.000
_cell.length_c   1.000
_cell.angle_alpha   90.00
_cell.angle_beta   90.00
_cell.angle_gamma   90.00
#
_symmetry.space_group_name_H-M   'P 1'
#
loop_
_entity.id
_entity.type
_entity.pdbx_description
1 polymer ?
#
loop_
_entity_poly.entity_id
_entity_poly.type
_entity_poly.pdbx_seq_one_letter_code
_entity_poly.pdbx_strand_id
1 'polypeptide(L)' 'MASELGFHRSTLYRWIYLGCGPKCFQSPGGHLRVWRSDFLEWCEHHNLSPEG' A
#
# COMPACT_ATOMS: atom_id res chain seq x y z
N MET A 1 -1.88 0.66 -8.97
CA MET A 1 -1.58 -0.30 -7.89
C MET A 1 -2.75 -0.55 -6.95
N ALA A 2 -3.09 0.35 -5.99
CA ALA A 2 -4.15 0.06 -5.01
C ALA A 2 -5.49 -0.33 -5.67
N SER A 3 -5.97 0.48 -6.60
CA SER A 3 -7.22 0.21 -7.32
C SER A 3 -7.17 -1.04 -8.20
N GLU A 4 -6.00 -1.40 -8.75
CA GLU A 4 -5.82 -2.65 -9.50
C GLU A 4 -5.92 -3.89 -8.60
N LEU A 5 -5.67 -3.71 -7.30
CA LEU A 5 -5.76 -4.74 -6.27
C LEU A 5 -7.08 -4.68 -5.50
N GLY A 6 -8.04 -3.87 -5.98
CA GLY A 6 -9.36 -3.71 -5.37
C GLY A 6 -9.41 -2.78 -4.14
N PHE A 7 -8.31 -2.10 -3.80
CA PHE A 7 -8.28 -1.14 -2.70
C PHE A 7 -8.48 0.30 -3.17
N HIS A 8 -9.20 1.11 -2.39
CA HIS A 8 -9.28 2.54 -2.65
C HIS A 8 -7.91 3.21 -2.42
N ARG A 9 -7.49 4.12 -3.30
CA ARG A 9 -6.16 4.77 -3.19
C ARG A 9 -6.01 5.54 -1.89
N SER A 10 -7.09 6.17 -1.40
CA SER A 10 -7.09 6.91 -0.13
C SER A 10 -6.82 6.00 1.07
N THR A 11 -7.27 4.75 1.04
CA THR A 11 -6.99 3.75 2.08
C THR A 11 -5.50 3.47 2.18
N LEU A 12 -4.85 3.22 1.04
CA LEU A 12 -3.40 3.01 0.99
C LEU A 12 -2.63 4.22 1.53
N TYR A 13 -2.96 5.44 1.07
CA TYR A 13 -2.30 6.64 1.57
C TYR A 13 -2.54 6.88 3.06
N ARG A 14 -3.74 6.56 3.57
CA ARG A 14 -4.07 6.66 5.00
C ARG A 14 -3.23 5.70 5.83
N TRP A 15 -3.09 4.44 5.41
CA TRP A 15 -2.24 3.48 6.13
C TRP A 15 -0.79 3.92 6.17
N ILE A 16 -0.26 4.39 5.04
CA ILE A 16 1.12 4.89 4.99
C ILE A 16 1.29 6.12 5.91
N TYR A 17 0.35 7.07 5.88
CA TYR A 17 0.38 8.25 6.74
C TYR A 17 0.34 7.88 8.24
N LEU A 18 -0.45 6.87 8.61
CA LEU A 18 -0.56 6.37 9.98
C LEU A 18 0.61 5.46 10.39
N GLY A 19 1.55 5.17 9.49
CA GLY A 19 2.66 4.25 9.75
C GLY A 19 2.26 2.78 9.87
N CYS A 20 1.04 2.43 9.47
CA CYS A 20 0.52 1.06 9.52
C CYS A 20 0.30 0.46 8.12
N GLY A 21 1.01 0.98 7.10
CA GLY A 21 0.91 0.53 5.72
C GLY A 21 2.08 -0.34 5.25
N PRO A 22 2.07 -0.76 3.98
CA PRO A 22 3.19 -1.46 3.37
C PRO A 22 4.44 -0.58 3.33
N LYS A 23 5.60 -1.21 3.14
CA LYS A 23 6.88 -0.50 2.99
C LYS A 23 6.79 0.50 1.85
N CYS A 24 7.13 1.74 2.15
CA CYS A 24 7.17 2.83 1.19
C CYS A 24 8.57 3.43 1.12
N PHE A 25 8.94 3.92 -0.06
CA PHE A 25 10.22 4.58 -0.30
C PHE A 25 9.99 5.86 -1.11
N GLN A 26 10.86 6.84 -0.90
CA GLN A 26 10.86 8.04 -1.72
C GLN A 26 11.68 7.77 -2.98
N SER A 27 11.08 8.06 -4.14
CA SER A 27 11.84 8.14 -5.38
C SER A 27 12.74 9.38 -5.38
N PRO A 28 13.78 9.44 -6.25
CA PRO A 28 14.69 10.59 -6.32
C PRO A 28 13.99 11.93 -6.54
N GLY A 29 12.77 11.94 -7.11
CA GLY A 29 11.95 13.13 -7.28
C GLY A 29 11.10 13.52 -6.06
N GLY A 30 11.24 12.84 -4.92
CA GLY A 30 10.45 13.09 -3.70
C GLY A 30 9.05 12.46 -3.70
N HIS A 31 8.68 11.72 -4.74
CA HIS A 31 7.39 11.05 -4.79
C HIS A 31 7.44 9.76 -3.98
N LEU A 32 6.44 9.55 -3.13
CA LEU A 32 6.27 8.32 -2.38
C LEU A 32 5.84 7.18 -3.30
N ARG A 33 6.54 6.05 -3.20
CA ARG A 33 6.26 4.83 -3.94
C ARG A 33 6.15 3.64 -3.00
N VAL A 34 5.38 2.66 -3.43
CA VAL A 34 5.23 1.36 -2.80
C VAL A 34 5.51 0.34 -3.89
N TRP A 35 6.33 -0.68 -3.61
CA TRP A 35 6.51 -1.79 -4.54
C TRP A 35 5.27 -2.68 -4.53
N ARG A 36 4.92 -3.25 -5.68
CA ARG A 36 3.75 -4.13 -5.77
C ARG A 36 3.92 -5.37 -4.88
N SER A 37 5.12 -5.94 -4.85
CA SER A 37 5.48 -7.06 -3.98
C SER A 37 5.26 -6.74 -2.51
N ASP A 38 5.80 -5.62 -2.04
CA ASP A 38 5.72 -5.21 -0.64
C ASP A 38 4.27 -4.96 -0.22
N PHE A 39 3.45 -4.44 -1.13
CA PHE A 39 2.03 -4.25 -0.84
C PHE A 39 1.27 -5.57 -0.76
N LEU A 40 1.52 -6.49 -1.69
CA LEU A 40 0.90 -7.82 -1.68
C LEU A 40 1.30 -8.62 -0.43
N GLU A 41 2.60 -8.65 -0.11
CA GLU A 41 3.13 -9.30 1.09
C GLU A 41 2.51 -8.72 2.37
N TRP A 42 2.40 -7.39 2.44
CA TRP A 42 1.76 -6.72 3.58
C TRP A 42 0.27 -7.09 3.71
N CYS A 43 -0.48 -7.13 2.60
CA CYS A 43 -1.88 -7.56 2.61
C CYS A 43 -2.03 -9.02 3.03
N GLU A 44 -1.19 -9.91 2.52
CA GLU A 44 -1.18 -11.33 2.89
C GLU A 44 -0.88 -11.51 4.39
N HIS A 45 0.13 -10.81 4.91
CA HIS A 45 0.47 -10.83 6.33
C HIS A 45 -0.69 -10.35 7.23
N HIS A 46 -1.47 -9.36 6.78
CA HIS A 46 -2.60 -8.81 7.51
C HIS A 46 -3.95 -9.46 7.15
N ASN A 47 -3.93 -10.51 6.31
CA ASN A 47 -5.12 -11.19 5.80
C ASN A 47 -6.17 -10.22 5.22
N LEU A 48 -5.69 -9.20 4.48
CA LEU A 48 -6.51 -8.17 3.87
C LEU A 48 -6.92 -8.58 2.46
N SER A 49 -8.22 -8.79 2.26
CA SER A 49 -8.84 -8.90 0.96
C SER A 49 -9.51 -7.56 0.57
N PRO A 50 -9.53 -7.19 -0.72
CA PRO A 50 -10.30 -6.03 -1.18
C PRO A 50 -11.82 -6.20 -0.99
N GLU A 51 -12.27 -7.44 -0.80
CA GLU A 51 -13.68 -7.82 -0.61
C GLU A 51 -14.04 -8.10 0.86
N GLY A 52 -13.13 -7.75 1.79
CA GLY A 52 -13.33 -7.92 3.23
C GLY A 52 -14.57 -7.23 3.77
#